data_AF-A0AAD3RI77-F1
#
_entry.id   AF-A0AAD3RI77-F1
#
_cell.length_a   1.000
_cell.length_b   1.000
_cell.length_c   1.000
_cell.angle_alpha   90.00
_cell.angle_beta   90.00
_cell.angle_gamma   90.00
#
_symmetry.space_group_name_H-M   'P 1'
#
loop_
_entity.id
_entity.type
_entity.pdbx_description
1 polymer ?
#
loop_
_entity_poly.entity_id
_entity_poly.type
_entity_poly.pdbx_seq_one_letter_code
_entity_poly.pdbx_strand_id
1 'polypeptide(L)'
;GADGDEVTTLPLQRRDISPTSQALCEDVVTVLTVFCEKLESVDSDNQLLQLLYLECILSMLSSCPPTMHLSRGFTDLVWKQLCPSLVAIMGNPVNDKTIASHHGYMGAPDRDRLSDRLSLGINQEVDSCGGGVSDQGRGSGCSSSAPARIAPVVRTVCYIAAELVRLVSCVESMKPVLQSLYHRILLYPPPQHRTEAIRIMKEILGSPQRLYDLAGPCVAEPETRKRSFSKRKSHLDLLKLVMDGMTEACMKGGIEACYSAVSCACVLLGALDELSQGRGIQPEQ
;
A
#
# COMPACT_ATOMS: atom_id res chain seq x y z
N GLY A 1 1.53 45.59 -43.13
CA GLY A 1 0.16 45.61 -42.61
C GLY A 1 -0.34 44.19 -42.56
N ALA A 2 -0.99 43.85 -41.44
CA ALA A 2 -1.60 42.57 -41.03
C ALA A 2 -0.57 41.48 -40.63
N ASP A 3 -0.39 41.19 -39.33
CA ASP A 3 -1.23 40.34 -38.45
C ASP A 3 -1.29 38.90 -38.99
N GLY A 4 -0.90 37.85 -38.27
CA GLY A 4 -0.98 37.60 -36.84
C GLY A 4 -1.84 36.35 -36.67
N ASP A 5 -1.24 35.23 -36.27
CA ASP A 5 -1.93 34.23 -35.42
C ASP A 5 -0.90 33.26 -34.83
N GLU A 6 -0.33 33.69 -33.71
CA GLU A 6 0.39 32.85 -32.77
C GLU A 6 -0.65 31.99 -32.06
N VAL A 7 -0.84 30.75 -32.54
CA VAL A 7 -1.71 29.76 -31.91
C VAL A 7 -1.14 29.43 -30.53
N THR A 8 -1.61 30.22 -29.56
CA THR A 8 -1.30 30.08 -28.15
C THR A 8 -2.01 28.83 -27.67
N THR A 9 -1.27 27.74 -27.50
CA THR A 9 -1.78 26.52 -26.85
C THR A 9 -2.03 26.85 -25.38
N LEU A 10 -3.29 27.18 -25.07
CA LEU A 10 -3.77 27.32 -23.70
C LEU A 10 -3.58 25.98 -22.96
N PRO A 11 -2.90 25.96 -21.79
CA PRO A 11 -2.89 24.78 -20.94
C PRO A 11 -4.32 24.54 -20.44
N LEU A 12 -4.78 23.30 -20.58
CA LEU A 12 -6.05 22.79 -20.06
C LEU A 12 -6.27 23.32 -18.64
N GLN A 13 -7.38 24.05 -18.50
CA GLN A 13 -7.85 24.76 -17.32
C GLN A 13 -7.49 24.04 -16.01
N ARG A 14 -6.68 24.71 -15.17
CA ARG A 14 -7.10 24.93 -13.78
C ARG A 14 -8.59 25.24 -13.86
N ARG A 15 -9.49 24.32 -13.50
CA ARG A 15 -10.83 24.72 -13.11
C ARG A 15 -10.62 25.83 -12.10
N ASP A 16 -11.07 27.04 -12.40
CA ASP A 16 -11.00 28.15 -11.46
C ASP A 16 -11.78 27.69 -10.22
N ILE A 17 -11.03 27.18 -9.24
CA ILE A 17 -11.55 26.82 -7.93
C ILE A 17 -12.06 28.15 -7.40
N SER A 18 -13.38 28.26 -7.22
CA SER A 18 -13.98 29.46 -6.67
C SER A 18 -13.22 29.85 -5.39
N PRO A 19 -12.94 31.14 -5.16
CA PRO A 19 -12.22 31.58 -3.96
C PRO A 19 -12.86 31.03 -2.67
N THR A 20 -14.18 30.84 -2.67
CA THR A 20 -14.91 30.19 -1.57
C THR A 20 -14.52 28.72 -1.40
N SER A 21 -14.40 27.95 -2.47
CA SER A 21 -13.97 26.54 -2.39
C SER A 21 -12.51 26.38 -1.97
N GLN A 22 -11.66 27.34 -2.31
CA GLN A 22 -10.27 27.34 -1.84
C GLN A 22 -10.20 27.62 -0.33
N ALA A 23 -10.93 28.62 0.16
CA ALA A 23 -11.01 28.91 1.60
C ALA A 23 -11.55 27.72 2.40
N LEU A 24 -12.61 27.06 1.92
CA LEU A 24 -13.14 25.85 2.56
C LEU A 24 -12.11 24.71 2.59
N CYS A 25 -11.31 24.56 1.53
CA CYS A 25 -10.22 23.57 1.53
C CYS A 25 -9.16 23.89 2.59
N GLU A 26 -8.80 25.16 2.77
CA GLU A 26 -7.85 25.60 3.81
C GLU A 26 -8.39 25.36 5.22
N ASP A 27 -9.69 25.62 5.45
CA ASP A 27 -10.36 25.32 6.72
C ASP A 27 -10.35 23.81 7.01
N VAL A 28 -10.68 22.98 6.02
CA VAL A 28 -10.64 21.51 6.15
C VAL A 28 -9.22 21.02 6.48
N VAL A 29 -8.20 21.57 5.82
CA VAL A 29 -6.79 21.24 6.11
C VAL A 29 -6.41 21.64 7.52
N THR A 30 -6.86 22.81 7.99
CA THR A 30 -6.63 23.28 9.35
C THR A 30 -7.22 22.32 10.38
N VAL A 31 -8.48 21.91 10.20
CA VAL A 31 -9.14 20.97 11.11
C VAL A 31 -8.49 19.59 11.08
N LEU A 32 -8.14 19.08 9.89
CA LEU A 32 -7.38 17.82 9.76
C LEU A 32 -6.02 17.90 10.46
N THR A 33 -5.34 19.04 10.38
CA THR A 33 -4.05 19.27 11.06
C THR A 33 -4.22 19.16 12.56
N VAL A 34 -5.25 19.79 13.14
CA VAL A 34 -5.56 19.68 14.58
C VAL A 34 -5.80 18.22 14.97
N PHE A 35 -6.54 17.43 14.18
CA PHE A 35 -6.74 16.02 14.47
C PHE A 35 -5.45 15.19 14.36
N CYS A 36 -4.57 15.50 13.40
CA CYS A 36 -3.26 14.84 13.28
C CYS A 36 -2.36 15.16 14.48
N GLU A 37 -2.28 16.43 14.90
CA GLU A 37 -1.54 16.85 16.09
C GLU A 37 -2.07 16.15 17.36
N LYS A 38 -3.40 16.06 17.50
CA LYS A 38 -4.02 15.36 18.61
C LYS A 38 -3.69 13.87 18.59
N LEU A 39 -3.78 13.22 17.43
CA LEU A 39 -3.43 11.81 17.25
C LEU A 39 -1.98 11.52 17.65
N GLU A 40 -1.04 12.41 17.28
CA GLU A 40 0.38 12.30 17.65
C GLU A 40 0.65 12.50 19.14
N SER A 41 -0.18 13.31 19.81
CA SER A 41 -0.08 13.55 21.25
C SER A 41 -0.66 12.43 22.12
N VAL A 42 -1.40 11.47 21.54
CA VAL A 42 -2.00 10.37 22.30
C VAL A 42 -0.93 9.35 22.70
N ASP A 43 -0.96 8.92 23.96
CA ASP A 43 -0.15 7.81 24.45
C ASP A 43 -0.47 6.52 23.65
N SER A 44 0.57 5.78 23.25
CA SER A 44 0.43 4.50 22.54
C SER A 44 -0.45 3.48 23.26
N ASP A 45 -0.59 3.57 24.58
CA ASP A 45 -1.43 2.66 25.35
C ASP A 45 -2.93 3.04 25.30
N ASN A 46 -3.25 4.29 24.96
CA ASN A 46 -4.64 4.77 24.89
C ASN A 46 -5.27 4.54 23.51
N GLN A 47 -5.44 3.26 23.17
CA GLN A 47 -5.90 2.84 21.85
C GLN A 47 -7.33 3.30 21.51
N LEU A 48 -8.19 3.54 22.51
CA LEU A 48 -9.55 4.03 22.30
C LEU A 48 -9.58 5.50 21.89
N LEU A 49 -8.78 6.35 22.55
CA LEU A 49 -8.66 7.76 22.17
C LEU A 49 -7.98 7.90 20.82
N GLN A 50 -6.98 7.06 20.55
CA GLN A 50 -6.34 6.98 19.25
C GLN A 50 -7.33 6.58 18.14
N LEU A 51 -8.16 5.56 18.40
CA LEU A 51 -9.22 5.14 17.49
C LEU A 51 -10.22 6.28 17.22
N LEU A 52 -10.63 7.03 18.24
CA LEU A 52 -11.52 8.17 18.08
C LEU A 52 -10.96 9.19 17.08
N TYR A 53 -9.70 9.59 17.21
CA TYR A 53 -9.09 10.54 16.28
C TYR A 53 -8.93 9.95 14.87
N LEU A 54 -8.59 8.67 14.76
CA LEU A 54 -8.53 7.98 13.45
C LEU A 54 -9.89 7.96 12.76
N GLU A 55 -10.98 7.69 13.47
CA GLU A 55 -12.34 7.70 12.92
C GLU A 55 -12.76 9.11 12.48
N CYS A 56 -12.40 10.15 13.25
CA CYS A 56 -12.61 11.55 12.85
C CYS A 56 -11.87 11.87 11.55
N ILE A 57 -10.58 11.50 11.45
CA ILE A 57 -9.77 11.71 10.25
C ILE A 57 -10.37 10.94 9.06
N LEU A 58 -10.73 9.66 9.25
CA LEU A 58 -11.35 8.85 8.21
C LEU A 58 -12.65 9.48 7.70
N SER A 59 -13.51 9.95 8.62
CA SER A 59 -14.79 10.58 8.27
C SER A 59 -14.59 11.85 7.44
N MET A 60 -13.61 12.68 7.82
CA MET A 60 -13.26 13.88 7.05
C MET A 60 -12.70 13.55 5.67
N LEU A 61 -11.74 12.61 5.58
CA LEU A 61 -11.15 12.19 4.32
C LEU A 61 -12.18 11.55 3.38
N SER A 62 -13.10 10.75 3.91
CA SER A 62 -14.19 10.14 3.13
C SER A 62 -15.14 11.18 2.54
N SER A 63 -15.25 12.35 3.18
CA SER A 63 -16.07 13.48 2.71
C SER A 63 -15.31 14.43 1.79
N CYS A 64 -13.99 14.27 1.66
CA CYS A 64 -13.16 15.11 0.81
C CYS A 64 -13.40 14.82 -0.69
N PRO A 65 -13.56 15.87 -1.53
CA PRO A 65 -13.66 15.69 -2.97
C PRO A 65 -12.34 15.16 -3.56
N PRO A 66 -12.37 14.40 -4.66
CA PRO A 66 -11.15 13.90 -5.31
C PRO A 66 -10.17 15.01 -5.70
N THR A 67 -10.63 16.25 -5.88
CA THR A 67 -9.81 17.42 -6.22
C THR A 67 -8.98 17.98 -5.07
N MET A 68 -9.09 17.45 -3.84
CA MET A 68 -8.32 17.94 -2.68
C MET A 68 -6.80 17.88 -2.89
N HIS A 69 -6.30 16.99 -3.74
CA HIS A 69 -4.87 16.94 -4.09
C HIS A 69 -4.31 18.22 -4.72
N LEU A 70 -5.18 19.10 -5.24
CA LEU A 70 -4.75 20.40 -5.78
C LEU A 70 -4.29 21.37 -4.68
N SER A 71 -4.72 21.15 -3.44
CA SER A 71 -4.24 21.93 -2.30
C SER A 71 -2.89 21.41 -1.83
N ARG A 72 -1.87 22.27 -1.97
CA ARG A 72 -0.52 21.97 -1.47
C ARG A 72 -0.51 21.74 0.04
N GLY A 73 -1.33 22.47 0.79
CA GLY A 73 -1.46 22.30 2.24
C GLY A 73 -1.96 20.90 2.59
N PHE A 74 -2.95 20.40 1.84
CA PHE A 74 -3.46 19.04 2.03
C PHE A 74 -2.40 17.98 1.69
N THR A 75 -1.75 18.07 0.53
CA THR A 75 -0.71 17.10 0.17
C THR A 75 0.44 17.12 1.17
N ASP A 76 0.86 18.32 1.62
CA ASP A 76 1.92 18.47 2.62
C ASP A 76 1.54 17.86 3.97
N LEU A 77 0.30 18.06 4.43
CA LEU A 77 -0.21 17.42 5.64
C LEU A 77 -0.16 15.89 5.53
N VAL A 78 -0.56 15.34 4.38
CA VAL A 78 -0.60 13.88 4.16
C VAL A 78 0.80 13.26 4.26
N TRP A 79 1.80 13.83 3.57
CA TRP A 79 3.14 13.21 3.52
C TRP A 79 4.04 13.59 4.71
N LYS A 80 3.90 14.80 5.27
CA LYS A 80 4.75 15.25 6.38
C LYS A 80 4.25 14.78 7.74
N GLN A 81 2.94 14.57 7.89
CA GLN A 81 2.34 14.29 9.19
C GLN A 81 1.52 13.01 9.17
N LEU A 82 0.37 12.99 8.48
CA LEU A 82 -0.60 11.90 8.60
C LEU A 82 0.00 10.51 8.29
N CYS A 83 0.66 10.34 7.13
CA CYS A 83 1.25 9.05 6.78
C CYS A 83 2.34 8.60 7.78
N PRO A 84 3.30 9.47 8.17
CA PRO A 84 4.19 9.19 9.29
C PRO A 84 3.50 8.75 10.59
N SER A 85 2.44 9.44 11.03
CA SER A 85 1.70 9.05 12.24
C SER A 85 1.05 7.67 12.08
N LEU A 86 0.41 7.39 10.93
CA LEU A 86 -0.17 6.07 10.65
C LEU A 86 0.88 4.96 10.62
N VAL A 87 2.05 5.21 10.03
CA VAL A 87 3.17 4.26 10.01
C VAL A 87 3.65 3.96 11.42
N ALA A 88 3.79 4.98 12.27
CA ALA A 88 4.19 4.83 13.67
C ALA A 88 3.13 4.07 14.49
N ILE A 89 1.85 4.32 14.23
CA ILE A 89 0.71 3.62 14.84
C ILE A 89 0.74 2.13 14.51
N MET A 90 1.02 1.76 13.26
CA MET A 90 1.18 0.37 12.83
C MET A 90 2.46 -0.30 13.39
N GLY A 91 3.23 0.43 14.20
CA GLY A 91 4.42 0.01 14.93
C GLY A 91 5.64 0.82 14.52
N ASN A 92 6.72 0.79 15.29
CA ASN A 92 8.03 1.35 14.91
C ASN A 92 9.07 0.21 14.86
N PRO A 93 9.88 0.07 13.79
CA PRO A 93 10.94 -0.94 13.73
C PRO A 93 12.00 -0.83 14.84
N VAL A 94 12.13 0.32 15.50
CA VAL A 94 13.13 0.55 16.56
C VAL A 94 12.77 -0.15 17.88
N ASN A 95 11.48 -0.46 18.12
CA ASN A 95 11.04 -1.11 19.35
C ASN A 95 11.03 -2.64 19.27
N ASP A 96 11.30 -3.22 18.10
CA ASP A 96 11.49 -4.66 17.92
C ASP A 96 12.88 -5.08 18.40
N LYS A 97 12.99 -5.53 19.65
CA LYS A 97 14.24 -6.09 20.20
C LYS A 97 14.65 -7.43 19.55
N THR A 98 13.87 -7.94 18.61
CA THR A 98 14.09 -9.24 17.95
C THR A 98 13.74 -9.14 16.47
N ILE A 99 14.60 -8.44 15.71
CA ILE A 99 14.67 -8.57 14.26
C ILE A 99 15.28 -9.96 13.97
N ALA A 100 14.44 -10.93 13.64
CA ALA A 100 14.91 -12.23 13.17
C ALA A 100 15.39 -12.07 11.72
N SER A 101 16.69 -11.93 11.52
CA SER A 101 17.28 -12.07 10.19
C SER A 101 17.19 -13.53 9.76
N HIS A 102 16.51 -13.81 8.65
CA HIS A 102 16.53 -15.13 8.03
C HIS A 102 17.93 -15.42 7.45
N HIS A 103 18.88 -15.83 8.29
CA HIS A 103 20.04 -16.58 7.81
C HIS A 103 19.62 -18.04 7.72
N GLY A 104 19.61 -18.58 6.50
CA GLY A 104 19.20 -19.96 6.23
C GLY A 104 20.01 -20.94 7.06
N TYR A 105 19.34 -21.61 8.00
CA TYR A 105 19.89 -22.77 8.68
C TYR A 105 19.79 -23.96 7.71
N MET A 106 20.77 -24.11 6.81
CA MET A 106 21.08 -25.43 6.29
C MET A 106 21.88 -26.16 7.35
N GLY A 107 21.29 -27.25 7.86
CA GLY A 107 21.82 -28.05 8.94
C GLY A 107 23.23 -28.57 8.65
N ALA A 108 24.08 -28.48 9.67
CA ALA A 108 25.27 -29.29 9.78
C ALA A 108 24.86 -30.60 10.48
N PRO A 109 25.04 -31.79 9.87
CA PRO A 109 24.88 -33.04 10.58
C PRO A 109 26.14 -33.37 11.38
N ASP A 110 25.93 -34.22 12.38
CA ASP A 110 26.87 -34.71 13.38
C ASP A 110 28.29 -35.00 12.86
N ARG A 111 29.27 -34.43 13.56
CA ARG A 111 30.68 -34.66 13.34
C ARG A 111 31.14 -35.86 14.16
N ASP A 112 30.72 -37.06 13.77
CA ASP A 112 31.32 -38.27 14.31
C ASP A 112 32.65 -38.55 13.63
N ARG A 113 33.68 -38.71 14.46
CA ARG A 113 35.05 -39.00 14.06
C ARG A 113 35.13 -40.45 13.59
N LEU A 114 35.65 -40.71 12.40
CA LEU A 114 36.72 -41.69 12.17
C LEU A 114 37.12 -41.72 10.68
N SER A 115 38.41 -41.51 10.46
CA SER A 115 39.21 -41.81 9.27
C SER A 115 38.97 -43.23 8.75
N ASP A 116 38.87 -43.43 7.43
CA ASP A 116 40.05 -43.69 6.60
C ASP A 116 39.71 -43.81 5.10
N ARG A 117 40.74 -43.59 4.29
CA ARG A 117 40.73 -43.52 2.82
C ARG A 117 40.44 -44.87 2.14
N LEU A 118 39.79 -44.84 0.97
CA LEU A 118 40.32 -45.33 -0.34
C LEU A 118 39.20 -45.53 -1.41
N SER A 119 39.41 -44.87 -2.55
CA SER A 119 39.36 -45.43 -3.92
C SER A 119 38.07 -45.78 -4.69
N LEU A 120 38.01 -45.18 -5.90
CA LEU A 120 37.60 -45.72 -7.22
C LEU A 120 36.11 -45.84 -7.62
N GLY A 121 35.72 -45.07 -8.66
CA GLY A 121 35.07 -45.63 -9.86
C GLY A 121 33.63 -45.20 -10.24
N ILE A 122 33.54 -44.39 -11.31
CA ILE A 122 32.66 -44.56 -12.50
C ILE A 122 31.11 -44.40 -12.38
N ASN A 123 30.59 -43.51 -13.26
CA ASN A 123 29.30 -43.47 -13.99
C ASN A 123 28.05 -42.68 -13.51
N GLN A 124 27.65 -41.77 -14.42
CA GLN A 124 26.32 -41.57 -15.04
C GLN A 124 25.39 -40.44 -14.56
N GLU A 125 25.33 -39.42 -15.45
CA GLU A 125 24.21 -38.57 -15.94
C GLU A 125 22.87 -38.54 -15.18
N VAL A 126 22.32 -37.33 -14.98
CA VAL A 126 21.08 -36.85 -15.62
C VAL A 126 20.85 -35.36 -15.25
N ASP A 127 20.49 -34.59 -16.29
CA ASP A 127 20.18 -33.16 -16.31
C ASP A 127 19.12 -32.69 -15.30
N SER A 128 19.28 -31.44 -14.84
CA SER A 128 18.15 -30.51 -14.73
C SER A 128 18.65 -29.06 -14.68
N CYS A 129 18.58 -28.41 -15.84
CA CYS A 129 18.63 -26.97 -15.96
C CYS A 129 17.37 -26.36 -15.32
N GLY A 130 17.56 -25.52 -14.31
CA GLY A 130 16.51 -24.73 -13.69
C GLY A 130 17.10 -23.48 -13.07
N GLY A 131 17.46 -22.51 -13.92
CA GLY A 131 17.88 -21.17 -13.49
C GLY A 131 16.72 -20.43 -12.85
N GLY A 132 16.45 -20.71 -11.58
CA GLY A 132 15.57 -19.91 -10.75
C GLY A 132 16.31 -18.66 -10.30
N VAL A 133 16.05 -17.52 -10.93
CA VAL A 133 16.42 -16.21 -10.40
C VAL A 133 15.58 -16.00 -9.14
N SER A 134 16.14 -16.41 -7.99
CA SER A 134 15.56 -16.12 -6.69
C SER A 134 15.79 -14.64 -6.40
N ASP A 135 14.78 -13.81 -6.68
CA ASP A 135 14.75 -12.39 -6.29
C ASP A 135 14.37 -12.24 -4.79
N GLN A 136 14.80 -13.21 -3.97
CA GLN A 136 14.61 -13.24 -2.52
C GLN A 136 15.59 -12.27 -1.86
N GLY A 137 15.39 -10.98 -2.11
CA GLY A 137 16.35 -9.94 -1.76
C GLY A 137 15.71 -8.56 -1.59
N ARG A 138 14.60 -8.47 -0.85
CA ARG A 138 14.11 -7.19 -0.32
C ARG A 138 13.86 -7.37 1.17
N GLY A 139 14.67 -6.69 1.97
CA GLY A 139 14.79 -6.88 3.42
C GLY A 139 13.44 -6.96 4.13
N SER A 140 13.03 -8.17 4.48
CA SER A 140 11.83 -8.43 5.26
C SER A 140 12.26 -8.56 6.72
N GLY A 141 12.50 -7.41 7.36
CA GLY A 141 12.57 -7.36 8.81
C GLY A 141 11.16 -7.53 9.34
N CYS A 142 10.77 -8.76 9.69
CA CYS A 142 9.49 -9.00 10.36
C CYS A 142 9.65 -8.83 11.87
N SER A 143 8.69 -8.16 12.51
CA SER A 143 8.54 -8.23 13.97
C SER A 143 8.27 -9.67 14.39
N SER A 144 8.76 -10.07 15.56
CA SER A 144 8.45 -11.38 16.18
C SER A 144 7.28 -11.33 17.16
N SER A 145 6.64 -10.17 17.35
CA SER A 145 5.54 -9.98 18.31
C SER A 145 4.15 -9.86 17.67
N ALA A 146 3.11 -10.20 18.43
CA ALA A 146 1.71 -10.02 18.06
C ALA A 146 1.38 -8.55 17.77
N PRO A 147 0.39 -8.23 16.92
CA PRO A 147 -0.01 -6.84 16.71
C PRO A 147 -0.41 -6.25 18.06
N ALA A 148 0.33 -5.26 18.52
CA ALA A 148 0.03 -4.56 19.77
C ALA A 148 -1.26 -3.71 19.69
N ARG A 149 -1.93 -3.68 18.52
CA ARG A 149 -3.09 -2.83 18.22
C ARG A 149 -4.37 -3.66 18.14
N ILE A 150 -5.45 -3.12 18.71
CA ILE A 150 -6.80 -3.69 18.58
C ILE A 150 -7.27 -3.66 17.12
N ALA A 151 -8.04 -4.67 16.72
CA ALA A 151 -8.54 -4.81 15.34
C ALA A 151 -9.25 -3.57 14.77
N PRO A 152 -10.05 -2.80 15.55
CA PRO A 152 -10.65 -1.55 15.06
C PRO A 152 -9.61 -0.53 14.58
N VAL A 153 -8.49 -0.35 15.30
CA VAL A 153 -7.44 0.60 14.89
C VAL A 153 -6.83 0.20 13.55
N VAL A 154 -6.52 -1.09 13.38
CA VAL A 154 -5.98 -1.61 12.11
C VAL A 154 -6.97 -1.40 10.97
N ARG A 155 -8.26 -1.66 11.22
CA ARG A 155 -9.35 -1.42 10.26
C ARG A 155 -9.40 0.04 9.84
N THR A 156 -9.47 0.97 10.78
CA THR A 156 -9.57 2.40 10.47
C THR A 156 -8.32 2.89 9.72
N VAL A 157 -7.12 2.43 10.08
CA VAL A 157 -5.88 2.76 9.34
C VAL A 157 -5.92 2.27 7.88
N CYS A 158 -6.40 1.04 7.64
CA CYS A 158 -6.54 0.51 6.28
C CYS A 158 -7.55 1.33 5.45
N TYR A 159 -8.67 1.71 6.05
CA TYR A 159 -9.65 2.57 5.37
C TYR A 159 -9.13 3.98 5.11
N ILE A 160 -8.35 4.56 6.03
CA ILE A 160 -7.64 5.83 5.78
C ILE A 160 -6.68 5.65 4.60
N ALA A 161 -5.89 4.58 4.55
CA ALA A 161 -4.99 4.32 3.44
C ALA A 161 -5.73 4.19 2.09
N ALA A 162 -6.93 3.62 2.08
CA ALA A 162 -7.78 3.57 0.88
C ALA A 162 -8.31 4.95 0.48
N GLU A 163 -8.71 5.79 1.44
CA GLU A 163 -9.09 7.19 1.16
C GLU A 163 -7.91 8.00 0.62
N LEU A 164 -6.71 7.81 1.14
CA LEU A 164 -5.52 8.48 0.64
C LEU A 164 -5.21 8.08 -0.81
N VAL A 165 -5.39 6.81 -1.16
CA VAL A 165 -5.29 6.38 -2.57
C VAL A 165 -6.31 7.10 -3.43
N ARG A 166 -7.58 7.15 -3.03
CA ARG A 166 -8.63 7.87 -3.77
C ARG A 166 -8.31 9.37 -3.94
N LEU A 167 -7.72 10.00 -2.93
CA LEU A 167 -7.48 11.44 -2.91
C LEU A 167 -6.18 11.87 -3.59
N VAL A 168 -5.09 11.10 -3.45
CA VAL A 168 -3.74 11.56 -3.85
C VAL A 168 -2.96 10.59 -4.75
N SER A 169 -3.53 9.46 -5.18
CA SER A 169 -2.83 8.51 -6.08
C SER A 169 -2.43 9.12 -7.43
N CYS A 170 -3.16 10.13 -7.90
CA CYS A 170 -2.86 10.87 -9.12
C CYS A 170 -1.64 11.79 -9.01
N VAL A 171 -1.11 11.99 -7.81
CA VAL A 171 0.09 12.80 -7.55
C VAL A 171 1.32 11.90 -7.52
N GLU A 172 2.20 12.02 -8.53
CA GLU A 172 3.36 11.14 -8.68
C GLU A 172 4.28 11.12 -7.43
N SER A 173 4.49 12.28 -6.81
CA SER A 173 5.33 12.40 -5.59
C SER A 173 4.73 11.72 -4.37
N MET A 174 3.43 11.39 -4.38
CA MET A 174 2.76 10.70 -3.28
C MET A 174 2.88 9.18 -3.38
N LYS A 175 3.23 8.62 -4.53
CA LYS A 175 3.34 7.16 -4.72
C LYS A 175 4.30 6.49 -3.72
N PRO A 176 5.53 7.00 -3.48
CA PRO A 176 6.42 6.40 -2.49
C PRO A 176 5.86 6.43 -1.06
N VAL A 177 5.11 7.49 -0.72
CA VAL A 177 4.48 7.66 0.60
C VAL A 177 3.39 6.60 0.80
N LEU A 178 2.51 6.43 -0.19
CA LEU A 178 1.48 5.39 -0.17
C LEU A 178 2.08 3.99 -0.16
N GLN A 179 3.11 3.73 -0.96
CA GLN A 179 3.81 2.44 -0.98
C GLN A 179 4.40 2.10 0.39
N SER A 180 5.03 3.07 1.05
CA SER A 180 5.58 2.89 2.40
C SER A 180 4.47 2.53 3.41
N LEU A 181 3.34 3.23 3.36
CA LEU A 181 2.19 2.95 4.24
C LEU A 181 1.61 1.54 4.00
N TYR A 182 1.36 1.16 2.74
CA TYR A 182 0.86 -0.18 2.41
C TYR A 182 1.84 -1.27 2.78
N HIS A 183 3.14 -1.06 2.55
CA HIS A 183 4.18 -1.98 3.01
C HIS A 183 4.15 -2.13 4.54
N ARG A 184 3.96 -1.03 5.28
CA ARG A 184 3.85 -1.08 6.75
C ARG A 184 2.64 -1.87 7.22
N ILE A 185 1.52 -1.77 6.51
CA ILE A 185 0.27 -2.47 6.86
C ILE A 185 0.36 -3.97 6.52
N LEU A 186 0.92 -4.31 5.34
CA LEU A 186 0.75 -5.65 4.75
C LEU A 186 2.01 -6.51 4.71
N LEU A 187 3.20 -5.93 4.80
CA LEU A 187 4.47 -6.66 4.67
C LEU A 187 5.32 -6.61 5.93
N TYR A 188 5.22 -5.53 6.70
CA TYR A 188 5.98 -5.43 7.95
C TYR A 188 5.53 -6.42 9.06
N PRO A 189 4.23 -6.61 9.34
CA PRO A 189 3.81 -7.57 10.34
C PRO A 189 4.20 -8.99 9.91
N PRO A 190 4.53 -9.90 10.84
CA PRO A 190 4.79 -11.29 10.48
C PRO A 190 3.55 -11.94 9.82
N PRO A 191 3.73 -12.88 8.87
CA PRO A 191 2.64 -13.40 8.05
C PRO A 191 1.44 -13.95 8.81
N GLN A 192 1.65 -14.55 9.99
CA GLN A 192 0.56 -15.08 10.82
C GLN A 192 -0.38 -14.00 11.35
N HIS A 193 0.09 -12.75 11.43
CA HIS A 193 -0.63 -11.63 12.02
C HIS A 193 -1.27 -10.70 10.97
N ARG A 194 -1.18 -11.05 9.69
CA ARG A 194 -1.74 -10.25 8.59
C ARG A 194 -3.21 -10.56 8.29
N THR A 195 -3.80 -11.59 8.91
CA THR A 195 -5.14 -12.09 8.59
C THR A 195 -6.21 -11.00 8.62
N GLU A 196 -6.22 -10.14 9.64
CA GLU A 196 -7.20 -9.05 9.73
C GLU A 196 -6.99 -8.01 8.61
N ALA A 197 -5.75 -7.62 8.33
CA ALA A 197 -5.44 -6.71 7.23
C ALA A 197 -5.88 -7.30 5.88
N ILE A 198 -5.72 -8.60 5.66
CA ILE A 198 -6.18 -9.29 4.44
C ILE A 198 -7.70 -9.28 4.33
N ARG A 199 -8.43 -9.45 5.44
CA ARG A 199 -9.91 -9.34 5.44
C ARG A 199 -10.37 -7.94 5.05
N ILE A 200 -9.71 -6.91 5.58
CA ILE A 200 -10.04 -5.53 5.23
C ILE A 200 -9.67 -5.24 3.76
N MET A 201 -8.53 -5.74 3.30
CA MET A 201 -8.13 -5.63 1.88
C MET A 201 -9.13 -6.32 0.95
N LYS A 202 -9.72 -7.45 1.36
CA LYS A 202 -10.83 -8.07 0.62
C LYS A 202 -12.03 -7.13 0.49
N GLU A 203 -12.41 -6.44 1.56
CA GLU A 203 -13.52 -5.46 1.53
C GLU A 203 -13.20 -4.31 0.56
N ILE A 204 -11.96 -3.79 0.58
CA ILE A 204 -11.51 -2.71 -0.30
C ILE A 204 -11.46 -3.18 -1.76
N LEU A 205 -10.76 -4.29 -2.04
CA LEU A 205 -10.58 -4.83 -3.39
C LEU A 205 -11.86 -5.38 -4.01
N GLY A 206 -12.87 -5.68 -3.18
CA GLY A 206 -14.19 -6.10 -3.64
C GLY A 206 -15.06 -5.00 -4.21
N SER A 207 -14.69 -3.73 -4.02
CA SER A 207 -15.35 -2.61 -4.68
C SER A 207 -14.64 -2.31 -6.01
N PRO A 208 -15.33 -2.40 -7.16
CA PRO A 208 -14.76 -2.04 -8.46
C PRO A 208 -14.14 -0.64 -8.46
N GLN A 209 -14.84 0.36 -7.88
CA GLN A 209 -14.33 1.72 -7.77
C GLN A 209 -13.02 1.81 -6.97
N ARG A 210 -12.94 1.16 -5.81
CA ARG A 210 -11.73 1.19 -4.97
C ARG A 210 -10.56 0.47 -5.62
N LEU A 211 -10.85 -0.62 -6.31
CA LEU A 211 -9.87 -1.34 -7.09
C LEU A 211 -9.35 -0.47 -8.25
N TYR A 212 -10.23 0.27 -8.91
CA TYR A 212 -9.86 1.25 -9.92
C TYR A 212 -8.99 2.37 -9.33
N ASP A 213 -9.35 2.93 -8.17
CA ASP A 213 -8.52 3.95 -7.50
C ASP A 213 -7.10 3.42 -7.17
N LEU A 214 -6.99 2.12 -6.83
CA LEU A 214 -5.72 1.48 -6.44
C LEU A 214 -4.83 1.08 -7.62
N ALA A 215 -5.43 0.62 -8.73
CA ALA A 215 -4.73 -0.02 -9.84
C ALA A 215 -4.95 0.66 -11.21
N GLY A 216 -5.84 1.65 -11.26
CA GLY A 216 -6.20 2.38 -12.46
C GLY A 216 -5.08 3.33 -12.95
N PRO A 217 -5.04 3.61 -14.26
CA PRO A 217 -4.13 4.60 -14.80
C PRO A 217 -4.53 6.01 -14.35
N CYS A 218 -3.60 6.81 -13.83
CA CYS A 218 -3.90 8.18 -13.44
C CYS A 218 -4.19 9.05 -14.68
N VAL A 219 -5.38 9.67 -14.71
CA VAL A 219 -5.87 10.51 -15.83
C VAL A 219 -5.23 11.91 -15.88
N ALA A 220 -4.42 12.27 -14.87
CA ALA A 220 -3.92 13.63 -14.68
C ALA A 220 -2.80 14.10 -15.64
N GLU A 221 -2.30 13.24 -16.53
CA GLU A 221 -1.24 13.61 -17.48
C GLU A 221 -1.76 13.60 -18.92
N PRO A 222 -1.68 14.73 -19.66
CA PRO A 222 -2.06 14.79 -21.05
C PRO A 222 -1.19 13.80 -21.85
N GLU A 223 -1.83 13.03 -22.73
CA GLU A 223 -1.19 12.04 -23.58
C GLU A 223 -0.20 12.71 -24.55
N THR A 224 1.03 12.95 -24.09
CA THR A 224 2.14 13.20 -25.00
C THR A 224 2.58 11.85 -25.58
N ARG A 225 2.58 11.80 -26.91
CA ARG A 225 2.89 10.67 -27.79
C ARG A 225 3.96 9.73 -27.18
N LYS A 226 3.58 8.45 -27.09
CA LYS A 226 4.39 7.26 -26.76
C LYS A 226 4.63 7.07 -25.25
N ARG A 227 3.61 6.61 -24.53
CA ARG A 227 3.78 5.97 -23.21
C ARG A 227 4.71 4.76 -23.36
N SER A 228 5.89 4.82 -22.78
CA SER A 228 6.80 3.67 -22.70
C SER A 228 6.21 2.57 -21.81
N PHE A 229 6.44 1.31 -22.15
CA PHE A 229 5.98 0.14 -21.39
C PHE A 229 6.42 0.17 -19.91
N SER A 230 7.54 0.84 -19.62
CA SER A 230 8.08 1.08 -18.27
C SER A 230 7.12 1.89 -17.37
N LYS A 231 6.44 2.92 -17.91
CA LYS A 231 5.55 3.79 -17.12
C LYS A 231 4.27 3.09 -16.66
N ARG A 232 3.80 2.06 -17.40
CA ARG A 232 2.65 1.22 -16.98
C ARG A 232 2.95 0.37 -15.74
N LYS A 233 4.23 0.08 -15.45
CA LYS A 233 4.58 -0.82 -14.35
C LYS A 233 4.39 -0.18 -12.97
N SER A 234 4.45 1.16 -12.85
CA SER A 234 4.35 1.86 -11.55
C SER A 234 2.92 1.99 -11.01
N HIS A 235 1.91 2.02 -11.88
CA HIS A 235 0.51 2.15 -11.45
C HIS A 235 -0.01 0.93 -10.68
N LEU A 236 0.59 -0.23 -10.89
CA LEU A 236 0.20 -1.47 -10.23
C LEU A 236 1.00 -1.74 -8.95
N ASP A 237 1.89 -0.84 -8.52
CA ASP A 237 2.80 -1.15 -7.41
C ASP A 237 2.09 -1.32 -6.07
N LEU A 238 1.02 -0.56 -5.80
CA LEU A 238 0.21 -0.76 -4.60
C LEU A 238 -0.54 -2.09 -4.66
N LEU A 239 -1.16 -2.41 -5.81
CA LEU A 239 -1.83 -3.70 -6.00
C LEU A 239 -0.84 -4.88 -5.86
N LYS A 240 0.38 -4.76 -6.41
CA LYS A 240 1.43 -5.76 -6.23
C LYS A 240 1.81 -5.93 -4.76
N LEU A 241 2.01 -4.84 -4.01
CA LEU A 241 2.28 -4.92 -2.57
C LEU A 241 1.18 -5.67 -1.81
N VAL A 242 -0.09 -5.44 -2.17
CA VAL A 242 -1.22 -6.17 -1.60
C VAL A 242 -1.15 -7.66 -1.94
N MET A 243 -0.91 -7.99 -3.21
CA MET A 243 -0.80 -9.38 -3.67
C MET A 243 0.40 -10.11 -3.06
N ASP A 244 1.55 -9.45 -2.92
CA ASP A 244 2.76 -9.98 -2.28
C ASP A 244 2.48 -10.28 -0.80
N GLY A 245 1.84 -9.34 -0.10
CA GLY A 245 1.44 -9.50 1.30
C GLY A 245 0.46 -10.65 1.52
N MET A 246 -0.53 -10.78 0.64
CA MET A 246 -1.49 -11.89 0.63
C MET A 246 -0.83 -13.24 0.31
N THR A 247 0.06 -13.27 -0.69
CA THR A 247 0.76 -14.50 -1.11
C THR A 247 1.65 -15.03 0.01
N GLU A 248 2.44 -14.14 0.63
CA GLU A 248 3.31 -14.53 1.75
C GLU A 248 2.49 -15.00 2.96
N ALA A 249 1.38 -14.32 3.29
CA ALA A 249 0.48 -14.74 4.36
C ALA A 249 -0.20 -16.08 4.06
N CYS A 250 -0.57 -16.34 2.81
CA CYS A 250 -1.12 -17.63 2.40
C CYS A 250 -0.11 -18.77 2.61
N MET A 251 1.16 -18.54 2.30
CA MET A 251 2.21 -19.56 2.39
C MET A 251 2.72 -19.77 3.82
N LYS A 252 2.83 -18.70 4.63
CA LYS A 252 3.52 -18.71 5.93
C LYS A 252 2.62 -18.40 7.14
N GLY A 253 1.42 -17.87 6.91
CA GLY A 253 0.50 -17.38 7.94
C GLY A 253 -0.43 -18.44 8.54
N GLY A 254 -0.37 -19.68 8.06
CA GLY A 254 -1.25 -20.76 8.50
C GLY A 254 -2.59 -20.81 7.76
N ILE A 255 -3.46 -21.73 8.18
CA ILE A 255 -4.69 -22.08 7.44
C ILE A 255 -5.69 -20.90 7.38
N GLU A 256 -5.81 -20.10 8.43
CA GLU A 256 -6.75 -18.97 8.50
C GLU A 256 -6.35 -17.82 7.56
N ALA A 257 -5.05 -17.51 7.49
CA ALA A 257 -4.51 -16.54 6.56
C ALA A 257 -4.65 -17.02 5.11
N CYS A 258 -4.42 -18.32 4.86
CA CYS A 258 -4.65 -18.96 3.57
C CYS A 258 -6.11 -18.83 3.10
N TYR A 259 -7.08 -19.21 3.93
CA TYR A 259 -8.51 -19.05 3.59
C TYR A 259 -8.88 -17.59 3.32
N SER A 260 -8.37 -16.66 4.13
CA SER A 260 -8.63 -15.23 3.95
C SER A 260 -8.03 -14.69 2.64
N ALA A 261 -6.81 -15.11 2.29
CA ALA A 261 -6.14 -14.73 1.05
C ALA A 261 -6.85 -15.28 -0.20
N VAL A 262 -7.25 -16.56 -0.20
CA VAL A 262 -8.00 -17.17 -1.30
C VAL A 262 -9.36 -16.49 -1.46
N SER A 263 -10.07 -16.24 -0.34
CA SER A 263 -11.35 -15.53 -0.37
C SER A 263 -11.22 -14.10 -0.91
N CYS A 264 -10.14 -13.42 -0.57
CA CYS A 264 -9.80 -12.10 -1.13
C CYS A 264 -9.56 -12.18 -2.64
N ALA A 265 -8.79 -13.16 -3.12
CA ALA A 265 -8.54 -13.36 -4.54
C ALA A 265 -9.82 -13.59 -5.34
N CYS A 266 -10.77 -14.38 -4.83
CA CYS A 266 -12.07 -14.58 -5.47
C CYS A 266 -12.86 -13.28 -5.62
N VAL A 267 -12.91 -12.47 -4.57
CA VAL A 267 -13.62 -11.17 -4.58
C VAL A 267 -12.93 -10.17 -5.51
N LEU A 268 -11.60 -10.12 -5.51
CA LEU A 268 -10.82 -9.31 -6.45
C LEU A 268 -11.12 -9.67 -7.91
N LEU A 269 -11.17 -10.97 -8.24
CA LEU A 269 -11.50 -11.43 -9.59
C LEU A 269 -12.94 -11.05 -9.99
N GLY A 270 -13.88 -11.12 -9.06
CA GLY A 270 -15.26 -10.63 -9.28
C GLY A 270 -15.31 -9.13 -9.58
N ALA A 271 -14.61 -8.32 -8.79
CA ALA A 271 -14.53 -6.87 -9.03
C ALA A 271 -13.83 -6.55 -10.37
N LEU A 272 -12.79 -7.29 -10.75
CA LEU A 272 -12.13 -7.16 -12.05
C LEU A 272 -13.05 -7.53 -13.22
N ASP A 273 -13.89 -8.56 -13.07
CA ASP A 273 -14.89 -8.91 -14.09
C ASP A 273 -15.91 -7.78 -14.28
N GLU A 274 -16.43 -7.21 -13.19
CA GLU A 274 -17.32 -6.04 -13.25
C GLU A 274 -16.65 -4.85 -13.94
N LEU A 275 -15.39 -4.54 -13.60
CA LEU A 275 -14.62 -3.49 -14.25
C LEU A 275 -14.41 -3.76 -15.74
N SER A 276 -14.16 -5.01 -16.13
CA SER A 276 -13.98 -5.39 -17.54
C SER A 276 -15.25 -5.15 -18.39
N GLN A 277 -16.41 -5.15 -17.74
CA GLN A 277 -17.71 -4.85 -18.33
C GLN A 277 -18.09 -3.37 -18.21
N GLY A 278 -17.19 -2.51 -17.69
CA GLY A 278 -17.42 -1.09 -17.47
C GLY A 278 -18.39 -0.78 -16.33
N ARG A 279 -18.60 -1.71 -15.39
CA ARG A 279 -19.49 -1.52 -14.24
C ARG A 279 -18.72 -1.07 -13.00
N GLY A 280 -19.42 -0.42 -12.09
CA GLY A 280 -18.89 -0.09 -10.76
C GLY A 280 -17.88 1.06 -10.72
N ILE A 281 -17.74 1.82 -11.82
CA ILE A 281 -16.97 3.08 -11.88
C ILE A 281 -17.96 4.26 -12.03
N GLN A 282 -17.64 5.42 -11.47
CA GLN A 282 -18.40 6.64 -11.72
C GLN A 282 -18.29 7.09 -13.19
N PRO A 283 -19.37 7.60 -13.81
CA PRO A 283 -19.44 7.88 -15.25
C PRO A 283 -18.52 9.01 -15.76
N GLU A 284 -17.80 9.70 -14.87
CA GLU A 284 -16.87 10.80 -15.22
C GLU A 284 -15.40 10.36 -15.34
N GLN A 285 -15.09 9.05 -15.23
CA GLN A 285 -13.72 8.52 -15.19
C GLN A 285 -13.37 7.61 -16.37
#